data_AF-A0A1Y3UHP3-F1
#
_entry.id   AF-A0A1Y3UHP3-F1
#
_cell.length_a   1.000
_cell.length_b   1.000
_cell.length_c   1.000
_cell.angle_alpha   90.00
_cell.angle_beta   90.00
_cell.angle_gamma   90.00
#
_symmetry.space_group_name_H-M   'P 1'
#
loop_
_entity.id
_entity.type
_entity.pdbx_description
1 polymer ?
#
loop_
_entity_poly.entity_id
_entity_poly.type
_entity_poly.pdbx_seq_one_letter_code
_entity_poly.pdbx_strand_id
1 'polypeptide(L)'
;MCDGIALQIHNIQCWLDPERVCLGGGVSRNPRFIEGVREALARFNAELNYPFSVTEIEPCRFFNEANLIGACQHFLAIQRERAV
;
A
#
# COMPACT_ATOMS: atom_id res chain seq x y z
N MET A 1 6.49 -5.15 16.03
CA MET A 1 5.01 -5.32 15.83
C MET A 1 4.64 -5.20 14.35
N CYS A 2 5.23 -4.28 13.58
CA CYS A 2 4.95 -4.14 12.14
C CYS A 2 5.92 -4.92 11.24
N ASP A 3 6.87 -5.68 11.81
CA ASP A 3 7.96 -6.33 11.08
C ASP A 3 7.45 -7.40 10.10
N GLY A 4 6.37 -8.10 10.46
CA GLY A 4 5.69 -9.02 9.54
C GLY A 4 5.08 -8.31 8.33
N ILE A 5 4.53 -7.10 8.51
CA ILE A 5 3.99 -6.29 7.41
C ILE A 5 5.13 -5.77 6.53
N ALA A 6 6.24 -5.33 7.13
CA ALA A 6 7.43 -4.89 6.41
C ALA A 6 7.98 -5.98 5.49
N LEU A 7 8.07 -7.23 5.97
CA LEU A 7 8.48 -8.36 5.14
C LEU A 7 7.55 -8.59 3.94
N GLN A 8 6.23 -8.48 4.14
CA GLN A 8 5.28 -8.62 3.03
C GLN A 8 5.39 -7.49 2.02
N ILE A 9 5.60 -6.25 2.48
CA ILE A 9 5.81 -5.10 1.59
C ILE A 9 7.11 -5.30 0.78
N HIS A 10 8.21 -5.70 1.43
CA HIS A 10 9.46 -6.00 0.73
C HIS A 10 9.26 -7.07 -0.35
N ASN A 11 8.55 -8.16 -0.03
CA ASN A 11 8.24 -9.20 -1.01
C ASN A 11 7.48 -8.61 -2.21
N ILE A 12 6.41 -7.85 -1.97
CA ILE A 12 5.62 -7.22 -3.04
C ILE A 12 6.50 -6.29 -3.89
N GLN A 13 7.39 -5.52 -3.25
CA GLN A 13 8.28 -4.60 -3.95
C GLN A 13 9.31 -5.34 -4.81
N CYS A 14 9.83 -6.48 -4.37
CA CYS A 14 10.69 -7.33 -5.20
C CYS A 14 10.01 -7.85 -6.46
N TRP A 15 8.68 -8.04 -6.45
CA TRP A 15 7.92 -8.53 -7.60
C TRP A 15 7.40 -7.42 -8.52
N LEU A 16 6.97 -6.29 -7.96
CA LEU A 16 6.22 -5.26 -8.70
C LEU A 16 6.90 -3.89 -8.74
N ASP A 17 7.89 -3.64 -7.87
CA ASP A 17 8.56 -2.35 -7.66
C ASP A 17 7.61 -1.13 -7.69
N PRO A 18 6.54 -1.11 -6.85
CA PRO A 18 5.59 -0.03 -6.86
C PRO A 18 6.20 1.25 -6.29
N GLU A 19 5.89 2.40 -6.89
CA GLU A 19 6.25 3.71 -6.34
C GLU A 19 5.62 3.95 -4.96
N ARG A 20 4.42 3.41 -4.73
CA ARG A 20 3.67 3.58 -3.48
C ARG A 20 2.83 2.34 -3.12
N VAL A 21 2.80 2.03 -1.83
CA VAL A 21 1.89 1.05 -1.22
C VAL A 21 0.90 1.77 -0.29
N CYS A 22 -0.39 1.62 -0.59
CA CYS A 22 -1.47 2.17 0.22
C CYS A 22 -2.04 1.10 1.17
N LEU A 23 -2.03 1.37 2.49
CA LEU A 23 -2.54 0.47 3.52
C LEU A 23 -4.00 0.80 3.86
N GLY A 24 -4.89 -0.17 3.63
CA GLY A 24 -6.31 -0.09 3.97
C GLY A 24 -6.66 -0.73 5.33
N GLY A 25 -7.96 -0.80 5.61
CA GLY A 25 -8.51 -1.40 6.83
C GLY A 25 -8.67 -0.42 7.99
N GLY A 26 -9.37 -0.84 9.05
CA GLY A 26 -9.66 0.03 10.20
C GLY A 26 -8.41 0.50 10.95
N VAL A 27 -7.38 -0.35 11.02
CA VAL A 27 -6.12 -0.05 11.71
C VAL A 27 -5.32 1.07 11.04
N SER A 28 -5.43 1.21 9.71
CA SER A 28 -4.66 2.22 8.96
C SER A 28 -5.14 3.66 9.16
N ARG A 29 -6.28 3.86 9.85
CA ARG A 29 -6.73 5.17 10.32
C ARG A 29 -5.85 5.74 11.43
N ASN A 30 -5.09 4.90 12.14
CA ASN A 30 -4.18 5.35 13.18
C ASN A 30 -2.83 5.75 12.55
N PRO A 31 -2.42 7.04 12.59
CA PRO A 31 -1.15 7.49 12.01
C PRO A 31 0.06 6.74 12.57
N ARG A 32 0.03 6.38 13.86
CA ARG A 32 1.13 5.62 14.49
C ARG A 32 1.33 4.23 13.89
N PHE A 33 0.26 3.63 13.35
CA PHE A 33 0.40 2.35 12.65
C PHE A 33 1.16 2.54 11.34
N ILE A 34 0.86 3.59 10.58
CA ILE A 34 1.56 3.91 9.33
C ILE A 34 3.04 4.23 9.62
N GLU A 35 3.31 5.07 10.62
CA GLU A 35 4.67 5.37 11.08
C GLU A 35 5.41 4.09 11.50
N GLY A 36 4.78 3.22 12.29
CA GLY A 36 5.38 1.96 12.72
C GLY A 36 5.70 1.01 11.57
N VAL A 37 4.89 0.98 10.50
CA VAL A 37 5.20 0.20 9.28
C VAL A 37 6.36 0.81 8.51
N ARG A 38 6.39 2.15 8.35
CA ARG A 38 7.52 2.86 7.70
C ARG A 38 8.83 2.59 8.43
N GLU A 39 8.84 2.68 9.75
CA GLU A 39 10.02 2.39 10.58
C GLU A 39 10.45 0.93 10.47
N ALA A 40 9.50 -0.02 10.48
CA ALA A 40 9.80 -1.44 10.33
C ALA A 40 10.40 -1.76 8.96
N LEU A 41 9.86 -1.17 7.89
CA LEU A 41 10.40 -1.33 6.55
C LEU A 41 11.80 -0.72 6.41
N ALA A 42 12.01 0.47 7.00
CA ALA A 42 13.33 1.11 7.00
C ALA A 42 14.37 0.26 7.74
N ARG A 43 14.02 -0.31 8.91
CA ARG A 43 14.91 -1.25 9.62
C ARG A 43 15.20 -2.50 8.80
N PHE A 44 14.17 -3.11 8.22
CA PHE A 44 14.33 -4.30 7.38
C PHE A 44 15.28 -4.02 6.20
N ASN A 45 15.07 -2.91 5.48
CA ASN A 45 15.91 -2.54 4.35
C ASN A 45 17.36 -2.20 4.76
N ALA A 46 17.56 -1.66 5.97
CA ALA A 46 18.90 -1.35 6.49
C ALA A 46 19.72 -2.62 6.82
N GLU A 47 19.08 -3.76 7.01
CA GLU A 47 19.75 -5.06 7.22
C GLU A 47 20.18 -5.72 5.90
N LEU A 48 19.75 -5.21 4.75
CA LEU A 48 20.14 -5.72 3.44
C LEU A 48 21.58 -5.30 3.11
N ASN A 49 22.38 -6.26 2.61
CA ASN A 49 23.77 -6.01 2.18
C ASN A 49 23.88 -5.33 0.81
N TYR A 50 22.80 -4.76 0.29
CA TYR A 50 22.74 -4.11 -1.01
C TYR A 50 21.71 -2.95 -1.00
N PRO A 51 21.88 -1.93 -1.86
CA PRO A 51 20.90 -0.85 -1.97
C PRO A 51 19.55 -1.39 -2.46
N PHE A 52 18.47 -1.05 -1.75
CA PHE A 52 17.11 -1.40 -2.12
C PHE A 52 16.27 -0.13 -2.28
N SER A 53 15.42 -0.07 -3.30
CA SER A 53 14.53 1.07 -3.52
C SER A 53 13.59 1.21 -2.32
N VAL A 54 13.13 2.43 -2.02
CA VAL A 54 12.13 2.65 -0.96
C VAL A 54 10.81 2.99 -1.61
N THR A 55 9.79 2.17 -1.38
CA THR A 55 8.41 2.48 -1.77
C THR A 55 7.74 3.38 -0.74
N GLU A 56 6.93 4.33 -1.19
CA GLU A 56 6.17 5.20 -0.29
C GLU A 56 5.06 4.41 0.41
N ILE A 57 4.93 4.54 1.73
CA ILE A 57 3.84 3.90 2.49
C ILE A 57 2.84 4.96 2.93
N GLU A 58 1.58 4.84 2.53
CA GLU A 58 0.50 5.79 2.87
C GLU A 58 -0.77 5.06 3.32
N PRO A 59 -1.66 5.67 4.12
CA PRO A 59 -2.98 5.11 4.34
C PRO A 59 -3.87 5.30 3.10
N CYS A 60 -4.81 4.37 2.88
CA CYS A 60 -5.82 4.54 1.84
C CYS A 60 -6.68 5.80 2.09
N ARG A 61 -6.84 6.64 1.07
CA ARG A 61 -7.56 7.93 1.16
C ARG A 61 -9.03 7.80 1.58
N PHE A 62 -9.72 6.78 1.07
CA PHE A 62 -11.19 6.70 1.14
C PHE A 62 -11.72 5.73 2.18
N PHE A 63 -10.87 5.05 2.95
CA PHE A 63 -11.25 4.15 4.04
C PHE A 63 -12.53 3.33 3.80
N ASN A 64 -13.63 3.66 4.49
CA ASN A 64 -14.86 2.86 4.47
C ASN A 64 -15.63 3.06 3.16
N GLU A 65 -15.48 4.21 2.54
CA GLU A 65 -16.10 4.60 1.29
C GLU A 65 -15.38 4.00 0.07
N ALA A 66 -14.18 3.44 0.25
CA ALA A 66 -13.36 2.89 -0.83
C ALA A 66 -14.08 1.82 -1.65
N ASN A 67 -14.88 0.96 -1.01
CA ASN A 67 -15.63 -0.09 -1.70
C ASN A 67 -16.70 0.48 -2.65
N LEU A 68 -17.45 1.47 -2.19
CA LEU A 68 -18.52 2.10 -2.98
C LEU A 68 -17.94 2.94 -4.12
N ILE A 69 -16.90 3.71 -3.84
CA ILE A 69 -16.21 4.53 -4.85
C ILE A 69 -15.58 3.61 -5.92
N GLY A 70 -14.90 2.54 -5.50
CA GLY A 70 -14.30 1.57 -6.39
C GLY A 70 -15.33 0.87 -7.29
N ALA A 71 -16.45 0.43 -6.73
CA ALA A 71 -17.54 -0.18 -7.51
C ALA A 71 -18.11 0.78 -8.56
N CYS A 72 -18.35 2.04 -8.19
CA CYS A 72 -18.83 3.05 -9.13
C CYS A 72 -17.83 3.31 -10.25
N GLN A 73 -16.55 3.52 -9.92
CA GLN A 73 -15.50 3.74 -10.91
C GLN A 73 -15.34 2.55 -11.87
N HIS A 74 -15.39 1.33 -11.34
CA HIS A 74 -15.33 0.12 -12.13
C HIS A 74 -16.51 0.01 -13.10
N PHE A 75 -17.74 0.26 -12.64
CA PHE A 75 -18.91 0.29 -13.52
C PHE A 75 -18.77 1.32 -14.63
N LEU A 76 -18.35 2.55 -14.31
CA LEU A 76 -18.14 3.61 -15.30
C LEU A 76 -17.01 3.30 -16.30
N ALA A 77 -15.99 2.55 -15.91
CA ALA A 77 -14.94 2.09 -16.81
C ALA A 77 -15.49 1.07 -17.83
N ILE A 78 -16.24 0.06 -17.37
CA ILE A 78 -16.88 -0.93 -18.23
C ILE A 78 -17.84 -0.28 -19.24
N GLN A 79 -18.62 0.72 -18.82
CA GLN A 79 -19.54 1.41 -19.74
C GLN A 79 -18.79 2.19 -20.83
N ARG A 80 -17.63 2.78 -20.50
CA ARG A 80 -16.78 3.49 -21.48
C ARG A 80 -16.20 2.52 -22.51
N GLU A 81 -15.73 1.35 -22.08
CA GLU A 81 -15.19 0.32 -22.98
C GLU A 81 -16.26 -0.24 -23.93
N ARG A 82 -17.51 -0.38 -23.49
CA ARG A 82 -18.63 -0.84 -24.32
C ARG A 82 -19.13 0.19 -25.34
N ALA A 83 -18.77 1.45 -25.16
CA ALA A 83 -19.14 2.54 -26.07
C ALA A 83 -18.13 2.72 -27.21
N VAL A 84 -17.04 1.92 -27.22
CA VAL A 84 -16.01 1.83 -28.26
C VAL A 84 -16.23 0.55 -29.07
#